data_AF-A0A059WRK2-F1
#
_entry.id   AF-A0A059WRK2-F1
#
_cell.length_a   1.000
_cell.length_b   1.000
_cell.length_c   1.000
_cell.angle_alpha   90.00
_cell.angle_beta   90.00
_cell.angle_gamma   90.00
#
_symmetry.space_group_name_H-M   'P 1'
#
loop_
_entity.id
_entity.type
_entity.pdbx_description
1 polymer ?
#
loop_
_entity_poly.entity_id
_entity_poly.type
_entity_poly.pdbx_seq_one_letter_code
_entity_poly.pdbx_strand_id
1 'polypeptide(L)'
;MKMRRFLANQLKVAALLLTLCLTVQAQQPPSQTPVHGSAVDARIARLVGLAKVWGAVKYFHPFLAYRDIDWDKALVETIPKVEAASTPQEYQAAVNQMLAALGDKSTRAEIETDSKAASPNQTT
;
A
#
# COMPACT_ATOMS: atom_id res chain seq x y z
N MET A 1 14.02 40.43 -39.66
CA MET A 1 13.11 39.40 -40.22
C MET A 1 13.28 37.99 -39.60
N LYS A 2 13.66 37.86 -38.31
CA LYS A 2 13.79 36.57 -37.59
C LYS A 2 12.77 36.40 -36.44
N MET A 3 12.28 37.50 -35.85
CA MET A 3 11.33 37.48 -34.73
C MET A 3 9.92 36.99 -35.10
N ARG A 4 9.42 37.35 -36.29
CA ARG A 4 8.08 36.95 -36.77
C ARG A 4 7.96 35.44 -37.04
N ARG A 5 9.05 34.81 -37.47
CA ARG A 5 9.12 33.36 -37.70
C ARG A 5 9.17 32.59 -36.37
N PHE A 6 9.81 33.17 -35.34
CA PHE A 6 9.88 32.59 -34.01
C PHE A 6 8.53 32.64 -33.29
N LEU A 7 7.82 33.78 -33.33
CA LEU A 7 6.48 33.91 -32.76
C LEU A 7 5.45 33.01 -33.45
N ALA A 8 5.52 32.89 -34.78
CA ALA A 8 4.63 32.02 -35.54
C ALA A 8 4.90 30.53 -35.30
N ASN A 9 6.15 30.14 -34.98
CA ASN A 9 6.48 28.75 -34.66
C ASN A 9 6.09 28.39 -33.22
N GLN A 10 6.25 29.32 -32.26
CA GLN A 10 5.82 29.14 -30.88
C GLN A 10 4.28 29.03 -30.75
N LEU A 11 3.54 29.80 -31.54
CA LEU A 11 2.07 29.72 -31.57
C LEU A 11 1.56 28.41 -32.19
N LYS A 12 2.27 27.88 -33.19
CA LYS A 12 1.96 26.56 -33.79
C LYS A 12 2.28 25.40 -32.85
N VAL A 13 3.41 25.46 -32.13
CA VAL A 13 3.80 24.44 -31.14
C VAL A 13 2.83 24.44 -29.96
N ALA A 14 2.41 25.60 -29.46
CA ALA A 14 1.39 25.71 -28.41
C ALA A 14 0.01 25.19 -28.87
N ALA A 15 -0.39 25.48 -30.11
CA ALA A 15 -1.64 24.97 -30.68
C ALA A 15 -1.60 23.44 -30.91
N LEU A 16 -0.45 22.89 -31.32
CA LEU A 16 -0.23 21.44 -31.51
C LEU A 16 -0.23 20.69 -30.17
N LEU A 17 0.33 21.28 -29.11
CA LEU A 17 0.31 20.71 -27.75
C LEU A 17 -1.10 20.75 -27.14
N LEU A 18 -1.89 21.78 -27.42
CA LEU A 18 -3.30 21.86 -26.99
C LEU A 18 -4.22 20.90 -27.75
N THR A 19 -3.99 20.63 -29.04
CA THR A 19 -4.76 19.62 -29.81
C THR A 19 -4.33 18.19 -29.52
N LEU A 20 -3.05 17.96 -29.20
CA LEU A 20 -2.57 16.65 -28.73
C LEU A 20 -3.15 16.29 -27.35
N CYS A 21 -3.41 17.29 -26.50
CA CYS A 21 -4.00 17.09 -25.17
C CYS A 21 -5.52 16.83 -25.20
N LEU A 22 -6.22 17.21 -26.27
CA LEU A 22 -7.67 16.97 -26.44
C LEU A 22 -8.00 15.62 -27.10
N THR A 23 -7.06 14.99 -27.79
CA THR A 23 -7.26 13.66 -28.42
C THR A 23 -6.89 12.49 -27.51
N VAL A 24 -6.15 12.73 -26.42
CA VAL A 24 -5.74 11.68 -25.47
C VAL A 24 -6.76 11.42 -24.34
N GLN A 25 -7.94 12.05 -24.37
CA GLN A 25 -8.95 11.92 -23.31
C GLN A 25 -10.11 10.95 -23.65
N ALA A 26 -10.09 10.29 -24.82
CA ALA A 26 -11.23 9.48 -25.30
C ALA A 26 -10.99 7.96 -25.35
N GLN A 27 -9.86 7.46 -24.85
CA GLN A 27 -9.61 6.01 -24.74
C GLN A 27 -9.00 5.66 -23.38
N GLN A 28 -9.82 5.76 -22.32
CA GLN A 28 -9.67 4.80 -21.25
C GLN A 28 -10.35 3.50 -21.72
N PRO A 29 -9.61 2.39 -21.95
CA PRO A 29 -10.24 1.12 -22.25
C PRO A 29 -11.18 0.73 -21.11
N PRO A 30 -12.30 0.01 -21.40
CA PRO A 30 -13.24 -0.43 -20.37
C PRO A 30 -12.46 -1.22 -19.31
N SER A 31 -12.71 -0.87 -18.05
CA SER A 31 -12.12 -1.46 -16.84
C SER A 31 -11.72 -2.92 -17.07
N GLN A 32 -10.43 -3.17 -17.26
CA GLN A 32 -9.92 -4.52 -17.21
C GLN A 32 -10.13 -4.98 -15.77
N THR A 33 -11.15 -5.79 -15.49
CA THR A 33 -11.13 -6.64 -14.31
C THR A 33 -10.19 -7.79 -14.62
N PRO A 34 -8.98 -7.85 -14.03
CA PRO A 34 -8.16 -9.01 -14.23
C PRO A 34 -8.82 -10.14 -13.45
N VAL A 35 -9.23 -11.20 -14.13
CA VAL A 35 -9.68 -12.46 -13.50
C VAL A 35 -8.51 -13.21 -12.82
N HIS A 36 -7.30 -12.63 -12.90
CA HIS A 36 -6.10 -12.95 -12.12
C HIS A 36 -5.76 -11.89 -11.04
N GLY A 37 -6.65 -10.91 -10.83
CA GLY A 37 -6.46 -9.75 -9.96
C GLY A 37 -6.76 -10.05 -8.50
N SER A 38 -7.89 -10.69 -8.15
CA SER A 38 -8.36 -10.70 -6.76
C SER A 38 -7.37 -11.27 -5.72
N ALA A 39 -6.74 -12.42 -6.00
CA ALA A 39 -5.78 -13.04 -5.09
C ALA A 39 -4.41 -12.33 -5.09
N VAL A 40 -3.97 -11.85 -6.25
CA VAL A 40 -2.74 -11.05 -6.39
C VAL A 40 -2.90 -9.70 -5.67
N ASP A 41 -4.04 -9.05 -5.87
CA ASP A 41 -4.42 -7.79 -5.24
C ASP A 41 -4.52 -7.95 -3.72
N ALA A 42 -5.13 -9.05 -3.24
CA ALA A 42 -5.17 -9.36 -1.81
C ALA A 42 -3.77 -9.63 -1.22
N ARG A 43 -2.88 -10.29 -1.96
CA ARG A 43 -1.48 -10.47 -1.55
C ARG A 43 -0.75 -9.13 -1.46
N ILE A 44 -0.86 -8.31 -2.50
CA ILE A 44 -0.25 -6.97 -2.55
C ILE A 44 -0.79 -6.10 -1.42
N ALA A 45 -2.10 -6.09 -1.18
CA ALA A 45 -2.72 -5.33 -0.09
C ALA A 45 -2.15 -5.70 1.29
N ARG A 46 -1.90 -6.99 1.53
CA ARG A 46 -1.29 -7.46 2.78
C ARG A 46 0.19 -7.06 2.90
N LEU A 47 0.95 -7.09 1.81
CA LEU A 47 2.33 -6.57 1.81
C LEU A 47 2.37 -5.05 2.05
N VAL A 48 1.44 -4.31 1.45
CA VAL A 48 1.28 -2.86 1.72
C VAL A 48 0.95 -2.63 3.19
N GLY A 49 0.05 -3.42 3.77
CA GLY A 49 -0.28 -3.36 5.19
C GLY A 49 0.93 -3.67 6.09
N LEU A 50 1.70 -4.71 5.77
CA LEU A 50 2.94 -5.05 6.47
C LEU A 50 3.92 -3.87 6.44
N ALA A 51 4.15 -3.27 5.27
CA ALA A 51 5.05 -2.13 5.11
C ALA A 51 4.59 -0.90 5.92
N LYS A 52 3.28 -0.65 5.98
CA LYS A 52 2.70 0.41 6.83
C LYS A 52 2.97 0.17 8.31
N VAL A 53 2.74 -1.05 8.81
CA VAL A 53 3.01 -1.41 10.21
C VAL A 53 4.50 -1.28 10.52
N TRP A 54 5.35 -1.83 9.64
CA TRP A 54 6.81 -1.73 9.78
C TRP A 54 7.27 -0.28 9.86
N GLY A 55 6.76 0.60 8.98
CA GLY A 55 7.11 2.01 8.97
C GLY A 55 6.61 2.73 10.22
N ALA A 56 5.37 2.46 10.65
CA ALA A 56 4.83 3.05 11.87
C ALA A 56 5.70 2.71 13.09
N VAL A 57 6.11 1.45 13.22
CA VAL A 57 7.00 1.04 14.31
C VAL A 57 8.38 1.69 14.17
N LYS A 58 8.99 1.65 12.97
CA LYS A 58 10.33 2.20 12.71
C LYS A 58 10.47 3.66 13.13
N TYR A 59 9.45 4.46 12.87
CA TYR A 59 9.53 5.91 13.06
C TYR A 59 8.88 6.41 14.35
N PHE A 60 7.97 5.64 14.98
CA PHE A 60 7.21 6.11 16.14
C PHE A 60 7.32 5.24 17.39
N HIS A 61 7.79 3.98 17.28
CA HIS A 61 7.91 3.12 18.46
C HIS A 61 9.20 3.43 19.24
N PRO A 62 9.12 3.79 20.54
CA PRO A 62 10.28 4.31 21.27
C PRO A 62 11.40 3.30 21.43
N PHE A 63 11.12 1.98 21.45
CA PHE A 63 12.14 0.97 21.70
C PHE A 63 13.24 0.94 20.62
N LEU A 64 12.92 1.31 19.38
CA LEU A 64 13.91 1.33 18.30
C LEU A 64 14.91 2.49 18.43
N ALA A 65 14.63 3.48 19.28
CA ALA A 65 15.54 4.61 19.50
C ALA A 65 16.68 4.28 20.50
N TYR A 66 16.51 3.26 21.35
CA TYR A 66 17.45 3.00 22.45
C TYR A 66 17.74 1.52 22.72
N ARG A 67 17.05 0.58 22.05
CA ARG A 67 17.34 -0.85 22.12
C ARG A 67 17.98 -1.31 20.82
N ASP A 68 18.85 -2.30 20.93
CA ASP A 68 19.43 -2.98 19.78
C ASP A 68 18.44 -4.04 19.26
N ILE A 69 17.60 -3.62 18.30
CA ILE A 69 16.59 -4.47 17.67
C ILE A 69 16.80 -4.36 16.16
N ASP A 70 17.11 -5.49 15.53
CA ASP A 70 17.23 -5.57 14.08
C ASP A 70 15.84 -5.60 13.42
N TRP A 71 15.25 -4.41 13.32
CA TRP A 71 13.89 -4.23 12.81
C TRP A 71 13.76 -4.52 11.30
N ASP A 72 14.83 -4.33 10.55
CA ASP A 72 14.84 -4.57 9.11
C ASP A 72 14.90 -6.07 8.83
N LYS A 73 15.66 -6.83 9.62
CA LYS A 73 15.62 -8.31 9.60
C LYS A 73 14.23 -8.85 9.94
N ALA A 74 13.56 -8.29 10.96
CA ALA A 74 12.20 -8.71 11.32
C ALA A 74 11.22 -8.58 10.14
N LEU A 75 11.34 -7.52 9.33
CA LEU A 75 10.56 -7.36 8.10
C LEU A 75 10.91 -8.43 7.07
N VAL A 76 12.19 -8.61 6.75
CA VAL A 76 12.65 -9.55 5.72
C VAL A 76 12.20 -10.98 6.02
N GLU A 77 12.27 -11.40 7.29
CA GLU A 77 11.80 -12.72 7.73
C GLU A 77 10.27 -12.88 7.69
N THR A 78 9.53 -11.76 7.71
CA THR A 78 8.05 -11.75 7.73
C THR A 78 7.44 -11.71 6.34
N ILE A 79 8.10 -11.07 5.37
CA ILE A 79 7.63 -10.99 3.97
C ILE A 79 7.13 -12.35 3.43
N PRO A 80 7.92 -13.45 3.44
CA PRO A 80 7.47 -14.71 2.86
C PRO A 80 6.23 -15.30 3.58
N LYS A 81 6.03 -14.97 4.86
CA LYS A 81 4.86 -15.43 5.64
C LYS A 81 3.60 -14.66 5.24
N VAL A 82 3.74 -13.35 5.02
CA VAL A 82 2.65 -12.52 4.50
C VAL A 82 2.31 -12.92 3.06
N GLU A 83 3.28 -13.28 2.24
CA GLU A 83 3.01 -13.80 0.89
C GLU A 83 2.27 -15.14 0.91
N ALA A 84 2.66 -16.05 1.81
CA ALA A 84 2.06 -17.38 1.94
C ALA A 84 0.68 -17.39 2.62
N ALA A 85 0.38 -16.39 3.46
CA ALA A 85 -0.90 -16.33 4.14
C ALA A 85 -2.06 -16.29 3.12
N SER A 86 -3.19 -16.90 3.47
CA SER A 86 -4.42 -16.94 2.65
C SER A 86 -5.64 -16.50 3.45
N THR A 87 -5.50 -16.38 4.77
CA THR A 87 -6.57 -15.96 5.68
C THR A 87 -6.18 -14.70 6.47
N PRO A 88 -7.16 -13.91 6.96
CA PRO A 88 -6.88 -12.79 7.85
C PRO A 88 -6.13 -13.19 9.12
N GLN A 89 -6.40 -14.38 9.65
CA GLN A 89 -5.75 -14.92 10.84
C GLN A 89 -4.27 -15.24 10.59
N GLU A 90 -3.95 -15.86 9.45
CA GLU A 90 -2.55 -16.11 9.06
C GLU A 90 -1.80 -14.79 8.83
N TYR A 91 -2.44 -13.80 8.20
CA TYR A 91 -1.86 -12.49 8.01
C TYR A 91 -1.61 -11.77 9.34
N GLN A 92 -2.59 -11.77 10.26
CA GLN A 92 -2.43 -11.23 11.60
C GLN A 92 -1.31 -11.94 12.36
N ALA A 93 -1.21 -13.27 12.27
CA ALA A 93 -0.15 -14.04 12.90
C ALA A 93 1.23 -13.66 12.35
N ALA A 94 1.37 -13.49 11.03
CA ALA A 94 2.62 -13.05 10.41
C ALA A 94 3.02 -11.63 10.88
N VAL A 95 2.09 -10.69 10.92
CA VAL A 95 2.35 -9.32 11.42
C VAL A 95 2.73 -9.35 12.90
N ASN A 96 2.02 -10.12 13.73
CA ASN A 96 2.33 -10.22 15.16
C ASN A 96 3.66 -10.93 15.42
N GLN A 97 4.10 -11.82 14.54
CA GLN A 97 5.45 -12.36 14.60
C GLN A 97 6.51 -11.27 14.40
N MET A 98 6.32 -10.35 13.45
CA MET A 98 7.22 -9.20 13.28
C MET A 98 7.22 -8.34 14.56
N LEU A 99 6.04 -8.00 15.08
CA LEU A 99 5.91 -7.19 16.30
C LEU A 99 6.52 -7.84 17.53
N ALA A 100 6.54 -9.17 17.62
CA ALA A 100 7.18 -9.90 18.71
C ALA A 100 8.70 -9.63 18.82
N ALA A 101 9.37 -9.23 17.72
CA ALA A 101 10.77 -8.83 17.74
C ALA A 101 11.04 -7.58 18.62
N LEU A 102 10.01 -6.79 18.91
CA LEU A 102 10.11 -5.65 19.84
C LEU A 102 10.29 -6.08 21.29
N GLY A 103 9.85 -7.31 21.64
CA GLY A 103 9.78 -7.76 23.03
C GLY A 103 8.80 -6.94 23.89
N ASP A 104 7.88 -6.19 23.28
CA ASP A 104 6.83 -5.44 23.97
C ASP A 104 5.52 -6.25 23.97
N LYS A 105 4.97 -6.52 25.15
CA LYS A 105 3.70 -7.25 25.29
C LYS A 105 2.48 -6.38 24.96
N SER A 106 2.64 -5.06 24.95
CA SER A 106 1.55 -4.11 24.70
C SER A 106 1.32 -3.87 23.21
N THR A 107 2.35 -4.05 22.38
CA THR A 107 2.27 -3.83 20.94
C THR A 107 1.82 -5.09 20.20
N ARG A 108 0.60 -5.04 19.65
CA ARG A 108 0.03 -6.11 18.82
C ARG A 108 -0.85 -5.53 17.71
N ALA A 109 -0.95 -6.26 16.60
CA ALA A 109 -1.91 -6.02 15.55
C ALA A 109 -3.18 -6.83 15.78
N GLU A 110 -4.33 -6.17 15.66
CA GLU A 110 -5.65 -6.77 15.60
C GLU A 110 -6.23 -6.43 14.22
N ILE A 111 -6.56 -7.45 13.45
CA ILE A 111 -7.19 -7.29 12.15
C ILE A 111 -8.67 -7.59 12.34
N GLU A 112 -9.49 -6.56 12.13
CA GLU A 112 -10.93 -6.72 12.16
C GLU A 112 -11.34 -7.64 11.01
N THR A 113 -11.79 -8.84 11.36
CA THR A 113 -12.53 -9.70 10.45
C THR A 113 -14.00 -9.33 10.51
N ASP A 114 -14.66 -9.30 9.35
CA ASP A 114 -16.08 -8.91 9.18
C ASP A 114 -17.08 -9.67 10.11
N SER A 115 -16.63 -10.73 10.79
CA SER A 115 -17.39 -11.43 11.83
C SER A 115 -17.79 -10.56 13.04
N LYS A 116 -17.13 -9.43 13.31
CA LYS A 116 -17.50 -8.55 14.45
C LYS A 116 -18.71 -7.64 14.17
N ALA A 117 -19.16 -7.54 12.93
CA ALA A 117 -20.36 -6.78 12.56
C ALA A 117 -21.69 -7.53 12.83
N ALA A 118 -21.63 -8.80 13.25
CA ALA A 118 -22.80 -9.66 13.44
C ALA A 118 -23.10 -10.02 14.91
N SER A 119 -22.74 -9.19 15.89
CA SER A 119 -23.29 -9.31 17.25
C SER A 119 -24.45 -8.31 17.45
N PRO A 120 -25.69 -8.78 17.57
CA PRO A 120 -26.81 -7.96 17.99
C PRO A 120 -26.60 -7.53 19.45
N ASN A 121 -26.79 -6.23 19.70
CA ASN A 121 -27.07 -5.57 20.99
C ASN A 121 -26.90 -6.41 22.26
N GLN A 122 -25.94 -6.03 23.10
CA GLN A 122 -25.95 -6.37 24.52
C GLN A 122 -27.04 -5.53 25.21
N THR A 123 -28.23 -6.11 25.32
CA THR A 123 -29.23 -5.72 26.32
C THR A 123 -29.09 -6.68 27.49
N THR A 124 -28.66 -6.20 28.66
CA THR A 124 -29.24 -6.45 30.00
C THR A 124 -28.41 -5.67 31.01
#